data_AF-A0A9X1Z5W3-F1
#
_entry.id   AF-A0A9X1Z5W3-F1
#
_cell.length_a   1.000
_cell.length_b   1.000
_cell.length_c   1.000
_cell.angle_alpha   90.00
_cell.angle_beta   90.00
_cell.angle_gamma   90.00
#
_symmetry.space_group_name_H-M   'P 1'
#
loop_
_entity.id
_entity.type
_entity.pdbx_description
1 polymer ?
#
loop_
_entity_poly.entity_id
_entity_poly.type
_entity_poly.pdbx_seq_one_letter_code
_entity_poly.pdbx_strand_id
1 'polypeptide(L)'
;MPHHPDHSWFEAAWAQREEQLYPTLFGALGPGIYPLDGALFSERLGQTDIDPRWLTIGVFESPPNAQRDSWLYVTSGLSNAWHDAQPEPTGASGMGQELLLESREQAPWALSLLRKLAGYQILLDAGRFPEQVPLNAWDRMPMGVAIDGADSLLQTLLFVPAPTFSDSYALLSGHFEFLQVIGLSQGEHAWAKEHEYEPLLQRLLDARAAPVIDPARDSAVKLGAACATPMDYYFFAQVRAMMG
;
A
#
# COMPACT_ATOMS: atom_id res chain seq x y z
N MET A 1 -31.77 -12.91 -24.87
CA MET A 1 -31.43 -12.29 -23.58
C MET A 1 -29.94 -12.50 -23.39
N PRO A 2 -29.11 -11.45 -23.30
CA PRO A 2 -27.71 -11.65 -22.94
C PRO A 2 -27.67 -12.14 -21.49
N HIS A 3 -26.94 -13.22 -21.22
CA HIS A 3 -26.63 -13.65 -19.86
C HIS A 3 -25.86 -12.50 -19.18
N HIS A 4 -26.46 -11.84 -18.20
CA HIS A 4 -25.68 -11.12 -17.21
C HIS A 4 -24.85 -12.17 -16.45
N PRO A 5 -23.52 -12.03 -16.32
CA PRO A 5 -22.78 -12.86 -15.40
C PRO A 5 -23.40 -12.74 -14.01
N ASP A 6 -23.44 -13.82 -13.24
CA ASP A 6 -23.95 -13.79 -11.86
C ASP A 6 -23.04 -12.87 -11.04
N HIS A 7 -23.40 -11.60 -10.88
CA HIS A 7 -22.67 -10.65 -10.03
C HIS A 7 -22.69 -11.06 -8.53
N SER A 8 -23.45 -12.10 -8.18
CA SER A 8 -23.61 -12.59 -6.81
C SER A 8 -22.29 -13.08 -6.20
N TRP A 9 -21.41 -13.72 -6.97
CA TRP A 9 -20.12 -14.18 -6.44
C TRP A 9 -19.15 -13.02 -6.20
N PHE A 10 -19.21 -11.97 -7.03
CA PHE A 10 -18.35 -10.81 -6.91
C PHE A 10 -18.66 -10.03 -5.64
N GLU A 11 -19.93 -9.72 -5.40
CA GLU A 11 -20.40 -9.07 -4.17
C GLU A 11 -20.14 -9.97 -2.94
N ALA A 12 -20.27 -11.29 -3.08
CA ALA A 12 -19.96 -12.22 -2.00
C ALA A 12 -18.45 -12.27 -1.67
N ALA A 13 -17.56 -12.20 -2.67
CA ALA A 13 -16.12 -12.13 -2.46
C ALA A 13 -15.73 -10.82 -1.75
N TRP A 14 -16.36 -9.71 -2.15
CA TRP A 14 -16.21 -8.42 -1.49
C TRP A 14 -16.65 -8.50 -0.03
N ALA A 15 -17.88 -8.93 0.23
CA ALA A 15 -18.41 -9.07 1.59
C ALA A 15 -17.58 -10.04 2.44
N GLN A 16 -17.06 -11.13 1.86
CA GLN A 16 -16.14 -12.02 2.54
C GLN A 16 -14.88 -11.29 3.03
N ARG A 17 -14.27 -10.46 2.18
CA ARG A 17 -13.08 -9.68 2.56
C ARG A 17 -13.40 -8.70 3.68
N GLU A 18 -14.42 -7.87 3.52
CA GLU A 18 -14.68 -6.74 4.42
C GLU A 18 -15.47 -7.09 5.68
N GLU A 19 -16.38 -8.07 5.62
CA GLU A 19 -17.27 -8.41 6.74
C GLU A 19 -16.79 -9.63 7.53
N GLN A 20 -15.90 -10.45 6.97
CA GLN A 20 -15.43 -11.68 7.62
C GLN A 20 -13.91 -11.67 7.83
N LEU A 21 -13.14 -11.55 6.74
CA LEU A 21 -11.69 -11.67 6.81
C LEU A 21 -11.05 -10.50 7.57
N TYR A 22 -11.32 -9.26 7.15
CA TYR A 22 -10.73 -8.07 7.77
C TYR A 22 -11.11 -7.94 9.25
N PRO A 23 -12.37 -8.15 9.69
CA PRO A 23 -12.70 -8.14 11.11
C PRO A 23 -11.97 -9.23 11.90
N THR A 24 -11.73 -10.40 11.30
CA THR A 24 -10.97 -11.49 11.93
C THR A 24 -9.49 -11.12 12.10
N LEU A 25 -8.88 -10.49 11.10
CA LEU A 25 -7.47 -10.13 11.11
C LEU A 25 -7.17 -8.84 11.90
N PHE A 26 -8.04 -7.85 11.78
CA PHE A 26 -7.75 -6.48 12.21
C PHE A 26 -8.64 -6.01 13.38
N GLY A 27 -9.77 -6.68 13.63
CA GLY A 27 -10.78 -6.22 14.57
C GLY A 27 -11.70 -5.17 13.95
N ALA A 28 -12.08 -4.15 14.72
CA ALA A 28 -12.97 -3.10 14.23
C ALA A 28 -12.34 -2.32 13.05
N LEU A 29 -13.12 -2.04 12.01
CA LEU A 29 -12.71 -1.25 10.84
C LEU A 29 -13.15 0.22 10.93
N GLY A 30 -13.28 0.72 12.16
CA GLY A 30 -13.58 2.13 12.41
C GLY A 30 -14.93 2.58 11.83
N PRO A 31 -15.04 3.83 11.33
CA PRO A 31 -16.28 4.40 10.84
C PRO A 31 -16.74 3.89 9.46
N GLY A 32 -15.92 3.07 8.79
CA GLY A 32 -16.17 2.57 7.43
C GLY A 32 -15.03 2.89 6.48
N ILE A 33 -15.28 2.65 5.18
CA ILE A 33 -14.28 2.84 4.13
C ILE A 33 -14.13 4.32 3.78
N TYR A 34 -12.89 4.74 3.57
CA TYR A 34 -12.54 6.03 2.97
C TYR A 34 -12.27 5.82 1.47
N PRO A 35 -13.27 6.00 0.59
CA PRO A 35 -13.13 5.69 -0.83
C PRO A 35 -12.10 6.59 -1.51
N LEU A 36 -11.55 6.12 -2.64
CA LEU A 36 -10.86 6.98 -3.58
C LEU A 36 -11.87 7.94 -4.22
N ASP A 37 -11.41 9.14 -4.57
CA ASP A 37 -12.28 10.17 -5.16
C ASP A 37 -11.66 10.75 -6.44
N GLY A 38 -12.49 11.41 -7.25
CA GLY A 38 -12.03 12.00 -8.51
C GLY A 38 -10.98 13.11 -8.33
N ALA A 39 -10.98 13.80 -7.18
CA ALA A 39 -10.00 14.85 -6.88
C ALA A 39 -8.61 14.24 -6.67
N LEU A 40 -8.51 13.09 -6.00
CA LEU A 40 -7.28 12.33 -5.87
C LEU A 40 -6.68 12.02 -7.25
N PHE A 41 -7.47 11.47 -8.17
CA PHE A 41 -6.98 11.12 -9.50
C PHE A 41 -6.61 12.34 -10.32
N SER A 42 -7.47 13.35 -10.38
CA SER A 42 -7.26 14.53 -11.23
C SER A 42 -6.19 15.48 -10.70
N GLU A 43 -6.22 15.81 -9.41
CA GLU A 43 -5.35 16.83 -8.82
C GLU A 43 -4.01 16.27 -8.34
N ARG A 44 -3.96 15.01 -7.89
CA ARG A 44 -2.72 14.40 -7.35
C ARG A 44 -2.05 13.45 -8.33
N LEU A 45 -2.82 12.69 -9.11
CA LEU A 45 -2.28 11.70 -10.05
C LEU A 45 -2.31 12.18 -11.51
N GLY A 46 -2.90 13.35 -11.78
CA GLY A 46 -2.95 13.96 -13.12
C GLY A 46 -3.83 13.21 -14.12
N GLN A 47 -4.82 12.44 -13.65
CA GLN A 47 -5.71 11.62 -14.47
C GLN A 47 -7.16 12.08 -14.34
N THR A 48 -7.74 12.56 -15.43
CA THR A 48 -9.14 13.04 -15.48
C THR A 48 -10.10 12.04 -16.11
N ASP A 49 -9.58 11.10 -16.89
CA ASP A 49 -10.34 10.02 -17.52
C ASP A 49 -10.11 8.72 -16.74
N ILE A 50 -11.02 8.42 -15.82
CA ILE A 50 -10.92 7.27 -14.91
C ILE A 50 -12.13 6.36 -15.05
N ASP A 51 -11.94 5.07 -14.79
CA ASP A 51 -13.07 4.14 -14.67
C ASP A 51 -13.83 4.45 -13.36
N PRO A 52 -15.15 4.71 -13.42
CA PRO A 52 -15.94 5.00 -12.21
C PRO A 52 -15.89 3.89 -11.15
N ARG A 53 -15.61 2.64 -11.54
CA ARG A 53 -15.45 1.52 -10.60
C ARG A 53 -14.27 1.71 -9.65
N TRP A 54 -13.24 2.47 -10.05
CA TRP A 54 -12.10 2.76 -9.17
C TRP A 54 -12.48 3.59 -7.95
N LEU A 55 -13.60 4.32 -8.00
CA LEU A 55 -14.09 5.15 -6.89
C LEU A 55 -14.77 4.34 -5.79
N THR A 56 -14.98 3.04 -6.00
CA THR A 56 -15.50 2.14 -4.97
C THR A 56 -14.38 1.46 -4.18
N ILE A 57 -13.13 1.60 -4.63
CA ILE A 57 -11.93 1.17 -3.91
C ILE A 57 -11.66 2.21 -2.82
N GLY A 58 -11.10 1.80 -1.69
CA GLY A 58 -10.78 2.73 -0.62
C GLY A 58 -9.85 2.15 0.42
N VAL A 59 -9.77 2.82 1.56
CA VAL A 59 -8.94 2.41 2.70
C VAL A 59 -9.82 2.32 3.94
N PHE A 60 -9.65 1.26 4.73
CA PHE A 60 -10.18 1.18 6.09
C PHE A 60 -9.11 1.60 7.10
N GLU A 61 -9.56 2.16 8.22
CA GLU A 61 -8.72 2.40 9.39
C GLU A 61 -9.18 1.47 10.53
N SER A 62 -8.23 0.77 11.14
CA SER A 62 -8.48 -0.13 12.27
C SER A 62 -7.68 0.35 13.49
N PRO A 63 -8.34 0.71 14.60
CA PRO A 63 -7.65 1.17 15.81
C PRO A 63 -6.84 0.04 16.46
N PRO A 64 -5.92 0.38 17.38
CA PRO A 64 -5.30 -0.59 18.28
C PRO A 64 -6.34 -1.45 19.01
N ASN A 65 -5.98 -2.70 19.28
CA ASN A 65 -6.83 -3.67 19.95
C ASN A 65 -6.00 -4.58 20.88
N ALA A 66 -6.59 -5.66 21.41
CA ALA A 66 -5.90 -6.54 22.35
C ALA A 66 -4.69 -7.30 21.76
N GLN A 67 -4.60 -7.41 20.44
CA GLN A 67 -3.56 -8.15 19.71
C GLN A 67 -2.52 -7.23 19.06
N ARG A 68 -2.83 -5.93 18.90
CA ARG A 68 -2.01 -4.95 18.18
C ARG A 68 -2.10 -3.58 18.84
N ASP A 69 -0.95 -2.93 19.06
CA ASP A 69 -0.84 -1.61 19.70
C ASP A 69 -0.76 -0.43 18.71
N SER A 70 -0.85 -0.71 17.41
CA SER A 70 -0.80 0.26 16.30
C SER A 70 -2.17 0.49 15.65
N TRP A 71 -2.30 1.66 15.02
CA TRP A 71 -3.31 1.93 14.01
C TRP A 71 -2.91 1.25 12.70
N LEU A 72 -3.86 0.57 12.09
CA LEU A 72 -3.66 -0.14 10.83
C LEU A 72 -4.55 0.47 9.74
N TYR A 73 -3.99 0.62 8.56
CA TYR A 73 -4.65 1.14 7.36
C TYR A 73 -4.52 0.07 6.30
N VAL A 74 -5.62 -0.31 5.67
CA VAL A 74 -5.63 -1.37 4.65
C VAL A 74 -6.52 -0.96 3.49
N THR A 75 -6.05 -1.17 2.26
CA THR A 75 -6.88 -0.93 1.09
C THR A 75 -7.98 -1.99 1.00
N SER A 76 -9.09 -1.66 0.36
CA SER A 76 -10.07 -2.65 -0.05
C SER A 76 -10.50 -2.36 -1.47
N GLY A 77 -10.37 -3.37 -2.32
CA GLY A 77 -10.85 -3.36 -3.70
C GLY A 77 -9.75 -3.48 -4.76
N LEU A 78 -8.46 -3.46 -4.40
CA LEU A 78 -7.38 -3.82 -5.34
C LEU A 78 -7.45 -5.31 -5.70
N SER A 79 -7.88 -6.14 -4.75
CA SER A 79 -8.14 -7.56 -4.98
C SER A 79 -9.54 -7.85 -5.56
N ASN A 80 -10.33 -6.84 -5.94
CA ASN A 80 -11.61 -7.08 -6.62
C ASN A 80 -11.37 -7.58 -8.04
N ALA A 81 -11.91 -8.76 -8.35
CA ALA A 81 -11.85 -9.40 -9.67
C ALA A 81 -12.81 -8.76 -10.69
N TRP A 82 -12.73 -7.44 -10.88
CA TRP A 82 -13.65 -6.63 -11.71
C TRP A 82 -13.70 -7.03 -13.20
N HIS A 83 -12.67 -7.70 -13.68
CA HIS A 83 -12.51 -8.08 -15.08
C HIS A 83 -12.81 -9.55 -15.33
N ASP A 84 -13.10 -10.32 -14.28
CA ASP A 84 -13.29 -11.76 -14.38
C ASP A 84 -14.76 -12.08 -14.69
N ALA A 85 -14.97 -13.00 -15.63
CA ALA A 85 -16.31 -13.45 -15.98
C ALA A 85 -16.89 -14.43 -14.94
N GLN A 86 -16.01 -15.16 -14.23
CA GLN A 86 -16.32 -16.19 -13.24
C GLN A 86 -15.19 -16.21 -12.20
N PRO A 87 -15.47 -16.66 -10.96
CA PRO A 87 -14.42 -16.81 -9.96
C PRO A 87 -13.38 -17.84 -10.40
N GLU A 88 -12.10 -17.56 -10.15
CA GLU A 88 -11.01 -18.54 -10.31
C GLU A 88 -10.34 -18.80 -8.95
N PRO A 89 -10.85 -19.77 -8.17
CA PRO A 89 -10.43 -19.96 -6.78
C PRO A 89 -8.95 -20.28 -6.62
N THR A 90 -8.26 -20.80 -7.64
CA THR A 90 -6.82 -21.12 -7.56
C THR A 90 -5.92 -20.00 -8.08
N GLY A 91 -6.49 -18.98 -8.72
CA GLY A 91 -5.78 -17.83 -9.26
C GLY A 91 -5.66 -16.68 -8.26
N ALA A 92 -5.10 -15.57 -8.75
CA ALA A 92 -5.09 -14.29 -8.04
C ALA A 92 -6.46 -13.62 -8.17
N SER A 93 -6.97 -13.05 -7.08
CA SER A 93 -8.18 -12.23 -7.09
C SER A 93 -7.83 -10.79 -7.46
N GLY A 94 -8.37 -10.27 -8.56
CA GLY A 94 -8.05 -8.92 -9.03
C GLY A 94 -6.55 -8.73 -9.23
N MET A 95 -5.95 -7.72 -8.57
CA MET A 95 -4.50 -7.48 -8.61
C MET A 95 -3.70 -8.47 -7.74
N GLY A 96 -4.35 -9.39 -7.03
CA GLY A 96 -3.70 -10.38 -6.17
C GLY A 96 -3.12 -9.82 -4.87
N GLN A 97 -3.41 -8.55 -4.54
CA GLN A 97 -2.87 -7.91 -3.35
C GLN A 97 -3.76 -6.79 -2.80
N GLU A 98 -3.53 -6.47 -1.53
CA GLU A 98 -4.01 -5.25 -0.88
C GLU A 98 -2.83 -4.57 -0.17
N LEU A 99 -2.80 -3.24 -0.14
CA LEU A 99 -1.75 -2.48 0.51
C LEU A 99 -2.07 -2.32 2.01
N LEU A 100 -1.04 -2.41 2.84
CA LEU A 100 -1.15 -2.30 4.29
C LEU A 100 -0.13 -1.30 4.84
N LEU A 101 -0.53 -0.49 5.81
CA LEU A 101 0.34 0.46 6.51
C LEU A 101 -0.04 0.50 7.98
N GLU A 102 0.95 0.63 8.86
CA GLU A 102 0.72 0.80 10.30
C GLU A 102 1.38 2.07 10.83
N SER A 103 0.73 2.74 11.78
CA SER A 103 1.27 3.89 12.52
C SER A 103 0.99 3.78 14.01
N ARG A 104 1.79 4.44 14.86
CA ARG A 104 1.57 4.42 16.32
C ARG A 104 0.28 5.11 16.75
N GLU A 105 -0.06 6.21 16.09
CA GLU A 105 -1.23 7.03 16.38
C GLU A 105 -2.15 7.10 15.15
N GLN A 106 -3.41 7.49 15.36
CA GLN A 106 -4.30 7.77 14.23
C GLN A 106 -3.75 8.96 13.46
N ALA A 107 -3.54 8.77 12.16
CA ALA A 107 -2.70 9.63 11.36
C ALA A 107 -3.37 9.92 10.01
N PRO A 108 -3.88 11.14 9.79
CA PRO A 108 -4.44 11.52 8.49
C PRO A 108 -3.44 11.38 7.32
N TRP A 109 -2.14 11.55 7.59
CA TRP A 109 -1.09 11.35 6.58
C TRP A 109 -1.01 9.89 6.12
N ALA A 110 -1.18 8.93 7.03
CA ALA A 110 -1.11 7.50 6.75
C ALA A 110 -2.27 7.07 5.84
N LEU A 111 -3.49 7.49 6.19
CA LEU A 111 -4.68 7.30 5.36
C LEU A 111 -4.51 7.94 3.98
N SER A 112 -4.09 9.21 3.93
CA SER A 112 -3.89 9.93 2.67
C SER A 112 -2.83 9.26 1.80
N LEU A 113 -1.72 8.80 2.39
CA LEU A 113 -0.66 8.10 1.68
C LEU A 113 -1.18 6.79 1.08
N LEU A 114 -1.86 5.97 1.87
CA LEU A 114 -2.34 4.67 1.37
C LEU A 114 -3.41 4.84 0.29
N ARG A 115 -4.27 5.86 0.38
CA ARG A 115 -5.22 6.23 -0.70
C ARG A 115 -4.47 6.63 -1.98
N LYS A 116 -3.44 7.46 -1.89
CA LYS A 116 -2.60 7.84 -3.04
C LYS A 116 -1.94 6.62 -3.69
N LEU A 117 -1.36 5.73 -2.87
CA LEU A 117 -0.72 4.50 -3.34
C LEU A 117 -1.72 3.54 -4.00
N ALA A 118 -2.92 3.39 -3.45
CA ALA A 118 -3.98 2.58 -4.07
C ALA A 118 -4.38 3.15 -5.44
N GLY A 119 -4.60 4.46 -5.54
CA GLY A 119 -4.85 5.14 -6.81
C GLY A 119 -3.72 4.94 -7.81
N TYR A 120 -2.47 5.08 -7.37
CA TYR A 120 -1.29 4.85 -8.20
C TYR A 120 -1.19 3.40 -8.69
N GLN A 121 -1.43 2.43 -7.81
CA GLN A 121 -1.45 1.00 -8.14
C GLN A 121 -2.46 0.69 -9.24
N ILE A 122 -3.67 1.25 -9.14
CA ILE A 122 -4.73 1.12 -10.16
C ILE A 122 -4.27 1.70 -11.51
N LEU A 123 -3.60 2.84 -11.50
CA LEU A 123 -3.13 3.47 -12.73
C LEU A 123 -1.99 2.69 -13.39
N LEU A 124 -1.11 2.08 -12.59
CA LEU A 124 -0.07 1.17 -13.09
C LEU A 124 -0.69 -0.05 -13.76
N ASP A 125 -1.64 -0.70 -13.08
CA ASP A 125 -2.35 -1.88 -13.61
C ASP A 125 -3.16 -1.57 -14.88
N ALA A 126 -3.79 -0.39 -14.92
CA ALA A 126 -4.50 0.11 -16.09
C ALA A 126 -3.58 0.58 -17.23
N GLY A 127 -2.25 0.46 -17.09
CA GLY A 127 -1.28 0.85 -18.11
C GLY A 127 -1.21 2.36 -18.39
N ARG A 128 -1.64 3.21 -17.44
CA ARG A 128 -1.63 4.67 -17.59
C ARG A 128 -0.22 5.26 -17.46
N PHE A 129 0.74 4.48 -16.95
CA PHE A 129 2.17 4.80 -16.93
C PHE A 129 2.93 3.77 -17.78
N PRO A 130 3.21 4.08 -19.06
CA PRO A 130 3.94 3.17 -19.94
C PRO A 130 5.28 2.74 -19.33
N GLU A 131 5.68 1.49 -19.58
CA GLU A 131 6.94 0.89 -19.10
C GLU A 131 7.04 0.66 -17.59
N GLN A 132 6.03 1.05 -16.82
CA GLN A 132 5.94 0.77 -15.39
C GLN A 132 4.99 -0.40 -15.14
N VAL A 133 5.25 -1.14 -14.07
CA VAL A 133 4.44 -2.28 -13.62
C VAL A 133 3.82 -1.99 -12.26
N PRO A 134 2.71 -2.66 -11.90
CA PRO A 134 2.16 -2.63 -10.54
C PRO A 134 3.24 -2.85 -9.48
N LEU A 135 3.15 -2.13 -8.36
CA LEU A 135 4.08 -2.29 -7.24
C LEU A 135 3.98 -3.70 -6.67
N ASN A 136 5.12 -4.26 -6.28
CA ASN A 136 5.27 -5.60 -5.71
C ASN A 136 6.24 -5.61 -4.53
N ALA A 137 6.38 -6.78 -3.91
CA ALA A 137 7.37 -7.02 -2.87
C ALA A 137 8.78 -6.58 -3.31
N TRP A 138 9.45 -5.89 -2.41
CA TRP A 138 10.80 -5.33 -2.56
C TRP A 138 10.92 -4.16 -3.53
N ASP A 139 9.81 -3.59 -4.01
CA ASP A 139 9.84 -2.32 -4.72
C ASP A 139 10.19 -1.16 -3.77
N ARG A 140 10.76 -0.11 -4.36
CA ARG A 140 11.21 1.08 -3.64
C ARG A 140 10.66 2.30 -4.35
N MET A 141 10.11 3.21 -3.56
CA MET A 141 9.59 4.47 -4.09
C MET A 141 10.22 5.64 -3.33
N PRO A 142 11.29 6.24 -3.87
CA PRO A 142 11.81 7.50 -3.37
C PRO A 142 10.78 8.62 -3.56
N MET A 143 10.33 9.22 -2.47
CA MET A 143 9.23 10.18 -2.46
C MET A 143 9.71 11.60 -2.71
N GLY A 144 10.97 11.88 -2.34
CA GLY A 144 11.56 13.22 -2.41
C GLY A 144 10.98 14.22 -1.41
N VAL A 145 10.06 13.79 -0.54
CA VAL A 145 9.45 14.54 0.55
C VAL A 145 9.26 13.62 1.76
N ALA A 146 9.06 14.20 2.94
CA ALA A 146 8.77 13.48 4.17
C ALA A 146 7.45 12.69 4.05
N ILE A 147 7.42 11.47 4.61
CA ILE A 147 6.27 10.55 4.53
C ILE A 147 4.98 11.14 5.13
N ASP A 148 5.13 11.99 6.13
CA ASP A 148 4.06 12.70 6.84
C ASP A 148 3.72 14.07 6.20
N GLY A 149 4.44 14.46 5.15
CA GLY A 149 4.32 15.78 4.51
C GLY A 149 4.93 16.93 5.32
N ALA A 150 5.66 16.64 6.40
CA ALA A 150 6.29 17.62 7.27
C ALA A 150 7.82 17.48 7.24
N ASP A 151 8.45 17.13 8.35
CA ASP A 151 9.90 17.12 8.57
C ASP A 151 10.46 15.73 8.88
N SER A 152 9.66 14.66 8.70
CA SER A 152 10.15 13.29 8.85
C SER A 152 11.38 13.01 7.99
N LEU A 153 12.34 12.28 8.59
CA LEU A 153 13.51 11.76 7.88
C LEU A 153 13.15 10.64 6.90
N LEU A 154 11.95 10.06 7.02
CA LEU A 154 11.47 8.96 6.18
C LEU A 154 10.96 9.52 4.85
N GLN A 155 11.69 9.26 3.77
CA GLN A 155 11.47 9.87 2.46
C GLN A 155 11.51 8.87 1.30
N THR A 156 11.67 7.58 1.61
CA THR A 156 11.58 6.49 0.66
C THR A 156 10.65 5.45 1.22
N LEU A 157 9.75 4.92 0.39
CA LEU A 157 8.95 3.77 0.75
C LEU A 157 9.64 2.48 0.30
N LEU A 158 9.53 1.46 1.12
CA LEU A 158 9.83 0.08 0.79
C LEU A 158 8.53 -0.71 0.90
N PHE A 159 8.25 -1.53 -0.11
CA PHE A 159 7.11 -2.44 -0.11
C PHE A 159 7.62 -3.85 0.23
N VAL A 160 7.01 -4.52 1.19
CA VAL A 160 7.43 -5.87 1.63
C VAL A 160 6.22 -6.77 1.85
N PRO A 161 6.36 -8.10 1.75
CA PRO A 161 5.33 -9.01 2.26
C PRO A 161 5.06 -8.67 3.73
N ALA A 162 3.79 -8.53 4.11
CA ALA A 162 3.44 -8.07 5.46
C ALA A 162 3.99 -9.01 6.54
N PRO A 163 4.94 -8.58 7.39
CA PRO A 163 5.61 -9.49 8.34
C PRO A 163 4.64 -10.13 9.34
N THR A 164 3.56 -9.44 9.67
CA THR A 164 2.53 -9.89 10.62
C THR A 164 1.34 -10.57 9.92
N PHE A 165 1.16 -10.35 8.62
CA PHE A 165 0.03 -10.85 7.82
C PHE A 165 0.53 -11.55 6.55
N SER A 166 1.49 -12.46 6.73
CA SER A 166 2.28 -13.06 5.63
C SER A 166 1.57 -14.18 4.87
N ASP A 167 0.33 -14.52 5.25
CA ASP A 167 -0.41 -15.59 4.60
C ASP A 167 -0.96 -15.11 3.24
N SER A 168 -1.21 -16.08 2.36
CA SER A 168 -2.08 -15.89 1.21
C SER A 168 -3.53 -16.14 1.64
N TYR A 169 -4.39 -15.16 1.40
CA TYR A 169 -5.78 -15.20 1.86
C TYR A 169 -6.72 -15.56 0.71
N ALA A 170 -7.55 -16.58 0.94
CA ALA A 170 -8.53 -17.04 -0.03
C ALA A 170 -9.81 -16.22 0.02
N LEU A 171 -10.28 -15.80 -1.15
CA LEU A 171 -11.59 -15.27 -1.44
C LEU A 171 -12.32 -16.21 -2.41
N LEU A 172 -13.64 -16.04 -2.55
CA LEU A 172 -14.40 -16.74 -3.58
C LEU A 172 -13.83 -16.52 -5.00
N SER A 173 -13.23 -15.36 -5.23
CA SER A 173 -12.67 -14.92 -6.52
C SER A 173 -11.20 -15.29 -6.76
N GLY A 174 -10.55 -15.97 -5.82
CA GLY A 174 -9.11 -16.30 -5.90
C GLY A 174 -8.37 -15.91 -4.63
N HIS A 175 -7.07 -15.69 -4.70
CA HIS A 175 -6.22 -15.36 -3.55
C HIS A 175 -5.65 -13.96 -3.63
N PHE A 176 -5.32 -13.37 -2.48
CA PHE A 176 -4.53 -12.15 -2.40
C PHE A 176 -3.59 -12.16 -1.19
N GLU A 177 -2.57 -11.32 -1.24
CA GLU A 177 -1.60 -11.12 -0.16
C GLU A 177 -1.57 -9.66 0.30
N PHE A 178 -1.04 -9.38 1.50
CA PHE A 178 -0.82 -8.00 1.94
C PHE A 178 0.59 -7.52 1.60
N LEU A 179 0.65 -6.39 0.90
CA LEU A 179 1.89 -5.67 0.63
C LEU A 179 2.03 -4.50 1.64
N GLN A 180 2.91 -4.67 2.61
CA GLN A 180 3.18 -3.70 3.66
C GLN A 180 4.06 -2.56 3.16
N VAL A 181 3.66 -1.34 3.45
CA VAL A 181 4.43 -0.12 3.23
C VAL A 181 5.29 0.17 4.47
N ILE A 182 6.59 0.39 4.27
CA ILE A 182 7.56 0.79 5.30
C ILE A 182 8.24 2.09 4.88
N GLY A 183 8.35 3.04 5.80
CA GLY A 183 9.11 4.27 5.61
C GLY A 183 10.60 4.07 5.90
N LEU A 184 11.46 4.48 4.96
CA LEU A 184 12.91 4.48 5.06
C LEU A 184 13.45 5.91 5.03
N SER A 185 14.46 6.17 5.87
CA SER A 185 15.32 7.34 5.68
C SER A 185 16.19 7.19 4.43
N GLN A 186 16.73 8.32 3.94
CA GLN A 186 17.69 8.29 2.84
C GLN A 186 18.94 7.44 3.17
N GLY A 187 19.37 7.47 4.43
CA GLY A 187 20.51 6.68 4.91
C GLY A 187 20.25 5.18 4.91
N GLU A 188 19.06 4.76 5.33
CA GLU A 188 18.62 3.36 5.26
C GLU A 188 18.51 2.88 3.81
N HIS A 189 17.91 3.69 2.94
CA HIS A 189 17.82 3.39 1.52
C HIS A 189 19.21 3.25 0.86
N ALA A 190 20.15 4.17 1.16
CA ALA A 190 21.51 4.10 0.66
C ALA A 190 22.25 2.85 1.19
N TRP A 191 22.12 2.56 2.49
CA TRP A 191 22.73 1.37 3.09
C TRP A 191 22.22 0.07 2.45
N ALA A 192 20.91 -0.05 2.19
CA ALA A 192 20.32 -1.22 1.54
C ALA A 192 20.71 -1.37 0.06
N LYS A 193 21.08 -0.28 -0.64
CA LYS A 193 21.65 -0.41 -1.99
C LYS A 193 22.99 -1.14 -1.98
N GLU A 194 23.71 -1.10 -0.87
CA GLU A 194 25.02 -1.77 -0.71
C GLU A 194 24.91 -3.15 -0.02
N HIS A 195 23.84 -3.40 0.75
CA HIS A 195 23.70 -4.57 1.63
C HIS A 195 22.38 -5.34 1.47
N GLU A 196 21.59 -5.03 0.43
CA GLU A 196 20.26 -5.56 0.14
C GLU A 196 19.15 -5.09 1.11
N TYR A 197 17.89 -5.20 0.65
CA TYR A 197 16.72 -4.70 1.40
C TYR A 197 16.19 -5.70 2.43
N GLU A 198 16.36 -7.00 2.20
CA GLU A 198 15.99 -8.04 3.17
C GLU A 198 16.77 -7.90 4.50
N PRO A 199 18.11 -7.77 4.52
CA PRO A 199 18.85 -7.50 5.75
C PRO A 199 18.50 -6.17 6.41
N LEU A 200 18.15 -5.14 5.63
CA LEU A 200 17.65 -3.87 6.18
C LEU A 200 16.31 -4.08 6.89
N LEU A 201 15.37 -4.80 6.28
CA LEU A 201 14.08 -5.11 6.90
C LEU A 201 14.29 -5.80 8.25
N GLN A 202 15.16 -6.81 8.32
CA GLN A 202 15.45 -7.51 9.58
C GLN A 202 16.00 -6.54 10.64
N ARG A 203 16.92 -5.63 10.27
CA ARG A 203 17.44 -4.61 11.20
C ARG A 203 16.35 -3.66 11.69
N LEU A 204 15.42 -3.26 10.83
CA LEU A 204 14.29 -2.40 11.21
C LEU A 204 13.35 -3.14 12.17
N LEU A 205 13.07 -4.42 11.93
CA LEU A 205 12.26 -5.26 12.82
C LEU A 205 12.95 -5.42 14.19
N ASP A 206 14.24 -5.75 14.23
CA ASP A 206 15.02 -5.90 15.46
C ASP A 206 15.05 -4.60 16.28
N ALA A 207 15.11 -3.45 15.58
CA ALA A 207 15.09 -2.12 16.19
C ALA A 207 13.67 -1.62 16.56
N ARG A 208 12.61 -2.39 16.23
CA ARG A 208 11.20 -1.96 16.33
C ARG A 208 10.91 -0.64 15.58
N ALA A 209 11.57 -0.47 14.44
CA ALA A 209 11.39 0.63 13.49
C ALA A 209 10.50 0.24 12.29
N ALA A 210 10.04 -1.02 12.24
CA ALA A 210 9.08 -1.59 11.31
C ALA A 210 8.27 -2.70 12.02
N PRO A 211 7.09 -3.11 11.51
CA PRO A 211 6.36 -2.52 10.38
C PRO A 211 5.62 -1.22 10.72
N VAL A 212 5.46 -0.92 12.02
CA VAL A 212 4.80 0.31 12.50
C VAL A 212 5.66 1.54 12.19
N ILE A 213 5.13 2.44 11.38
CA ILE A 213 5.80 3.68 10.99
C ILE A 213 5.67 4.71 12.11
N ASP A 214 6.82 5.18 12.59
CA ASP A 214 6.96 6.33 13.47
C ASP A 214 7.66 7.46 12.68
N PRO A 215 6.94 8.49 12.19
CA PRO A 215 7.53 9.58 11.42
C PRO A 215 8.63 10.34 12.15
N ALA A 216 8.62 10.33 13.49
CA ALA A 216 9.59 11.03 14.32
C ALA A 216 10.87 10.21 14.58
N ARG A 217 10.97 8.98 14.08
CA ARG A 217 12.14 8.13 14.33
C ARG A 217 13.36 8.61 13.58
N ASP A 218 14.51 8.44 14.23
CA ASP A 218 15.82 8.51 13.57
C ASP A 218 16.06 7.28 12.67
N SER A 219 17.12 7.35 11.86
CA SER A 219 17.64 6.20 11.10
C SER A 219 18.06 5.06 12.04
N ALA A 220 17.58 3.85 11.76
CA ALA A 220 17.97 2.62 12.45
C ALA A 220 19.36 2.12 12.02
N VAL A 221 19.90 2.63 10.91
CA VAL A 221 21.28 2.38 10.51
C VAL A 221 22.16 3.58 10.85
N LYS A 222 23.32 3.32 11.44
CA LYS A 222 24.39 4.31 11.56
C LYS A 222 25.16 4.34 10.25
N LEU A 223 25.05 5.44 9.50
CA LEU A 223 25.91 5.66 8.35
C LEU A 223 27.36 5.84 8.82
N GLY A 224 28.29 5.06 8.27
CA GLY A 224 29.69 5.46 8.24
C GLY A 224 29.84 6.70 7.36
N ALA A 225 30.76 7.60 7.68
CA ALA A 225 30.93 8.83 6.90
C ALA A 225 31.42 8.52 5.47
N ALA A 226 30.52 8.49 4.48
CA ALA A 226 30.87 8.76 3.08
C ALA A 226 29.67 9.01 2.14
N CYS A 227 29.84 10.08 1.36
CA CYS A 227 29.43 10.35 -0.02
C CYS A 227 27.97 10.15 -0.45
N ALA A 228 27.24 11.27 -0.49
CA ALA A 228 26.09 11.46 -1.35
C ALA A 228 26.46 11.18 -2.82
N THR A 229 25.87 10.13 -3.39
CA THR A 229 25.88 9.90 -4.84
C THR A 229 24.66 10.59 -5.47
N PRO A 230 24.76 11.13 -6.69
CA PRO A 230 23.63 11.81 -7.33
C PRO A 230 22.52 10.80 -7.65
N MET A 231 21.27 11.14 -7.32
CA MET A 231 20.09 10.32 -7.64
C MET A 231 19.82 10.27 -9.15
N ASP A 232 19.35 9.11 -9.64
CA ASP A 232 18.84 8.94 -11.01
C ASP A 232 17.54 9.74 -11.23
N TYR A 233 17.61 10.80 -12.04
CA TYR A 233 16.63 11.89 -12.09
C TYR A 233 15.29 11.60 -12.80
N TYR A 234 15.09 10.43 -13.41
CA TYR A 234 13.95 10.23 -14.32
C TYR A 234 12.65 9.70 -13.68
N PHE A 235 12.70 9.07 -12.51
CA PHE A 235 11.50 8.59 -11.78
C PHE A 235 10.88 9.67 -10.85
N PHE A 236 11.67 10.68 -10.47
CA PHE A 236 11.35 11.59 -9.36
C PHE A 236 10.27 12.63 -9.67
N ALA A 237 10.08 13.04 -10.92
CA ALA A 237 9.14 14.12 -11.23
C ALA A 237 7.68 13.72 -10.96
N GLN A 238 7.32 12.46 -11.24
CA GLN A 238 5.95 11.97 -11.13
C GLN A 238 5.58 11.58 -9.71
N VAL A 239 6.49 10.93 -8.98
CA VAL A 239 6.31 10.60 -7.55
C VAL A 239 6.26 11.87 -6.70
N ARG A 240 7.11 12.87 -7.00
CA ARG A 240 7.09 14.15 -6.29
C ARG A 240 5.80 14.94 -6.52
N ALA A 241 5.22 14.86 -7.72
CA ALA A 241 3.92 15.47 -8.02
C ALA A 241 2.75 14.77 -7.29
N MET A 242 2.81 13.44 -7.13
CA MET A 242 1.84 12.68 -6.33
C MET A 242 1.91 13.01 -4.84
N MET A 243 3.12 13.28 -4.34
CA MET A 243 3.37 13.45 -2.91
C MET A 243 3.25 14.89 -2.39
N GLY A 244 3.27 15.90 -3.28
CA GLY A 244 2.97 17.30 -2.96
C GLY A 244 1.48 17.66 -2.87
#